data_AF-A0A8K0CBA7-F1
#
_entry.id   AF-A0A8K0CBA7-F1
#
_cell.length_a   1.000
_cell.length_b   1.000
_cell.length_c   1.000
_cell.angle_alpha   90.00
_cell.angle_beta   90.00
_cell.angle_gamma   90.00
#
_symmetry.space_group_name_H-M   'P 1'
#
loop_
_entity.id
_entity.type
_entity.pdbx_description
1 polymer ?
#
loop_
_entity_poly.entity_id
_entity_poly.type
_entity_poly.pdbx_seq_one_letter_code
_entity_poly.pdbx_strand_id
1 'polypeptide(L)'
;MAVNKERRRILICDFVKKNPDYKKCDAVKHFVQMRFKRRSVYHILKKIDDNISLERKLGSGRKSTLSNPTERRKLKKATAGHVAKSYHELGRKFHCDHKTIKH
;
A
#
# COMPACT_ATOMS: atom_id res chain seq x y z
N MET A 1 18.96 -4.23 -8.89
CA MET A 1 18.12 -3.07 -9.29
C MET A 1 16.66 -3.33 -8.93
N ALA A 2 16.06 -2.51 -8.07
CA ALA A 2 14.66 -2.69 -7.68
C ALA A 2 13.74 -2.15 -8.78
N VAL A 3 13.17 -3.02 -9.61
CA VAL A 3 12.14 -2.61 -10.58
C VAL A 3 10.97 -2.00 -9.82
N ASN A 4 10.66 -0.73 -10.14
CA ASN A 4 9.53 0.02 -9.59
C ASN A 4 8.26 -0.85 -9.63
N LYS A 5 7.56 -0.95 -8.49
CA LYS A 5 6.37 -1.81 -8.32
C LYS A 5 5.31 -1.53 -9.38
N GLU A 6 5.22 -0.29 -9.82
CA GLU A 6 4.29 0.19 -10.84
C GLU A 6 4.66 -0.33 -12.23
N ARG A 7 5.94 -0.19 -12.63
CA ARG A 7 6.46 -0.74 -13.89
C ARG A 7 6.22 -2.24 -14.01
N ARG A 8 6.35 -2.98 -12.90
CA ARG A 8 6.05 -4.43 -12.87
C ARG A 8 4.59 -4.75 -13.15
N ARG A 9 3.65 -3.96 -12.62
CA ARG A 9 2.22 -4.15 -12.87
C ARG A 9 1.88 -3.93 -14.33
N ILE A 10 2.37 -2.83 -14.89
CA ILE A 10 2.17 -2.47 -16.31
C ILE A 10 2.68 -3.60 -17.21
N LEU A 11 3.92 -4.05 -17.02
CA LEU A 11 4.51 -5.13 -17.82
C LEU A 11 3.71 -6.44 -17.76
N ILE A 12 3.25 -6.85 -16.58
CA ILE A 12 2.46 -8.08 -16.43
C ILE A 12 1.08 -7.92 -17.07
N CYS A 13 0.42 -6.77 -16.89
CA CYS A 13 -0.85 -6.49 -17.54
C CYS A 13 -0.74 -6.51 -19.06
N ASP A 14 0.27 -5.83 -19.61
CA ASP A 14 0.48 -5.75 -21.05
C ASP A 14 0.78 -7.13 -21.64
N PHE A 15 1.54 -7.97 -20.93
CA PHE A 15 1.82 -9.34 -21.34
C PHE A 15 0.55 -10.20 -21.41
N VAL A 16 -0.31 -10.15 -20.38
CA VAL A 16 -1.56 -10.93 -20.35
C VAL A 16 -2.52 -10.45 -21.43
N LYS A 17 -2.62 -9.13 -21.66
CA LYS A 17 -3.46 -8.57 -22.74
C LYS A 17 -3.00 -9.00 -24.14
N LYS A 18 -1.69 -9.05 -24.37
CA LYS A 18 -1.10 -9.48 -25.65
C LYS A 18 -1.17 -10.99 -25.87
N ASN A 19 -1.31 -11.78 -24.80
CA ASN A 19 -1.28 -13.23 -24.84
C ASN A 19 -2.46 -13.81 -24.04
N PRO A 20 -3.70 -13.71 -24.52
CA PRO A 20 -4.88 -14.18 -23.79
C PRO A 20 -4.86 -15.70 -23.54
N ASP A 21 -4.25 -16.47 -24.44
CA ASP A 21 -4.19 -17.94 -24.36
C ASP A 21 -3.06 -18.46 -23.46
N TYR A 22 -2.23 -17.57 -22.91
CA TYR A 22 -1.10 -17.97 -22.08
C TYR A 22 -1.58 -18.52 -20.73
N LYS A 23 -1.16 -19.75 -20.40
CA LYS A 23 -1.44 -20.33 -19.09
C LYS A 23 -0.73 -19.52 -18.01
N LYS A 24 -1.41 -19.30 -16.87
CA LYS A 24 -0.88 -18.54 -15.72
C LYS A 24 0.46 -19.09 -15.22
N CYS A 25 0.63 -20.41 -15.24
CA CYS A 25 1.89 -21.06 -14.85
C CYS A 25 3.07 -20.63 -15.73
N ASP A 26 2.85 -20.44 -17.02
CA ASP A 26 3.89 -20.10 -17.98
C ASP A 26 4.19 -18.60 -17.96
N ALA A 27 3.16 -17.77 -17.78
CA ALA A 27 3.35 -16.35 -17.47
C ALA A 27 4.20 -16.16 -16.20
N VAL A 28 3.95 -16.94 -15.14
CA VAL A 28 4.77 -16.89 -13.92
C VAL A 28 6.21 -17.29 -14.20
N LYS A 29 6.44 -18.39 -14.94
CA LYS A 29 7.81 -18.83 -15.30
C LYS A 29 8.56 -17.75 -16.08
N HIS A 30 7.92 -17.15 -17.08
CA HIS A 30 8.48 -16.07 -17.88
C HIS A 30 8.96 -14.90 -17.01
N PHE A 31 8.10 -14.38 -16.13
CA PHE A 31 8.49 -13.26 -15.26
C PHE A 31 9.51 -13.65 -14.18
N VAL A 32 9.51 -14.91 -13.74
CA VAL A 32 10.55 -15.41 -12.82
C VAL A 32 11.91 -15.47 -13.51
N GLN A 33 11.98 -15.87 -14.78
CA GLN A 33 13.21 -15.81 -15.58
C GLN A 33 13.71 -14.36 -15.74
N MET A 34 12.80 -13.40 -15.87
CA MET A 34 13.10 -11.95 -15.84
C MET A 34 13.46 -11.41 -14.43
N ARG A 35 13.71 -12.29 -13.45
CA ARG A 35 14.08 -11.97 -12.07
C ARG A 35 13.01 -11.25 -11.24
N PHE A 36 11.74 -11.39 -11.60
CA PHE A 36 10.65 -10.98 -10.72
C PHE A 36 10.37 -12.02 -9.63
N LYS A 37 10.03 -11.55 -8.43
CA LYS A 37 9.62 -12.43 -7.32
C LYS A 37 8.32 -13.15 -7.67
N ARG A 38 8.35 -14.49 -7.68
CA ARG A 38 7.20 -15.38 -7.95
C ARG A 38 5.92 -14.94 -7.24
N ARG A 39 6.00 -14.70 -5.92
CA ARG A 39 4.86 -14.24 -5.10
C ARG A 39 4.23 -12.94 -5.61
N SER A 40 5.06 -11.99 -6.06
CA SER A 40 4.56 -10.72 -6.61
C SER A 40 3.85 -10.90 -7.95
N VAL A 41 4.37 -11.78 -8.81
CA VAL A 41 3.75 -12.07 -10.12
C VAL A 41 2.39 -12.72 -9.92
N TYR A 42 2.31 -13.77 -9.09
CA TYR A 42 1.04 -14.41 -8.74
C TYR A 42 0.02 -13.44 -8.16
N HIS A 43 0.45 -12.55 -7.27
CA HIS A 43 -0.45 -11.56 -6.67
C HIS A 43 -1.04 -10.60 -7.70
N ILE A 44 -0.26 -10.24 -8.73
CA ILE A 44 -0.74 -9.37 -9.81
C ILE A 44 -1.68 -10.13 -10.73
N LEU A 45 -1.30 -11.33 -11.17
CA LEU A 45 -2.15 -12.18 -12.02
C LEU A 45 -3.51 -12.48 -11.35
N LYS A 46 -3.50 -12.85 -10.07
CA LYS A 46 -4.72 -13.09 -9.30
C LYS A 46 -5.64 -11.86 -9.28
N LYS A 47 -5.09 -10.67 -9.08
CA LYS A 47 -5.88 -9.44 -9.11
C LYS A 47 -6.49 -9.15 -10.49
N ILE A 48 -5.78 -9.49 -11.57
CA ILE A 48 -6.30 -9.37 -12.94
C ILE A 48 -7.49 -10.32 -13.11
N ASP A 49 -7.34 -11.58 -12.67
CA ASP A 49 -8.43 -12.57 -12.72
C ASP A 49 -9.66 -12.15 -11.92
N ASP A 50 -9.44 -11.62 -10.72
CA ASP A 50 -10.49 -11.16 -9.81
C ASP A 50 -11.10 -9.81 -10.25
N ASN A 51 -10.69 -9.25 -11.40
CA ASN A 51 -11.06 -7.90 -11.88
C ASN A 51 -10.83 -6.78 -10.84
N ILE A 52 -9.85 -6.97 -9.95
CA ILE A 52 -9.49 -6.02 -8.90
C ILE A 52 -8.54 -4.99 -9.47
N SER A 53 -8.84 -3.70 -9.28
CA SER A 53 -7.95 -2.61 -9.68
C SER A 53 -6.53 -2.79 -9.12
N LEU A 54 -5.57 -2.71 -10.05
CA LEU A 54 -4.13 -2.73 -9.76
C LEU A 54 -3.58 -1.35 -9.45
N GLU A 55 -4.39 -0.30 -9.53
CA GLU A 55 -3.99 1.04 -9.19
C GLU A 55 -3.61 1.14 -7.71
N ARG A 56 -2.60 1.95 -7.43
CA ARG A 56 -2.29 2.27 -6.05
C ARG A 56 -3.36 3.22 -5.52
N LYS A 57 -4.20 2.75 -4.60
CA LYS A 57 -5.02 3.64 -3.77
C LYS A 57 -4.08 4.56 -2.97
N LEU A 58 -3.99 5.83 -3.38
CA LEU A 58 -3.36 6.90 -2.62
C LEU A 58 -4.03 6.93 -1.24
N GLY A 59 -3.26 6.89 -0.16
CA GLY A 59 -3.81 6.82 1.20
C GLY A 59 -4.12 5.41 1.74
N SER A 60 -3.78 4.33 1.02
CA SER A 60 -3.83 2.96 1.60
C SER A 60 -2.73 2.67 2.65
N GLY A 61 -1.84 3.63 2.88
CA GLY A 61 -0.95 3.62 4.05
C GLY A 61 -1.70 3.95 5.32
N ARG A 62 -1.07 3.71 6.48
CA ARG A 62 -1.62 4.10 7.78
C ARG A 62 -1.85 5.61 7.77
N LYS A 63 -3.10 6.05 7.94
CA LYS A 63 -3.44 7.48 8.03
C LYS A 63 -2.70 8.05 9.24
N SER A 64 -1.81 9.01 9.02
CA SER A 64 -1.25 9.77 10.14
C SER A 64 -2.28 10.80 10.59
N THR A 65 -2.38 11.03 11.89
CA THR A 65 -3.26 12.05 12.49
C THR A 65 -2.99 13.45 11.92
N LEU A 66 -1.81 13.66 11.31
CA LEU A 66 -1.41 14.91 10.65
C LEU A 66 -1.94 15.07 9.22
N SER A 67 -2.40 13.99 8.58
CA SER A 67 -2.94 14.06 7.21
C SER A 67 -4.32 14.74 7.14
N ASN A 68 -5.03 14.82 8.27
CA ASN A 68 -6.31 15.51 8.39
C ASN A 68 -6.14 16.82 9.21
N PRO A 69 -6.34 18.01 8.61
CA PRO A 69 -6.20 19.29 9.31
C PRO A 69 -7.07 19.42 10.57
N THR A 70 -8.26 18.80 10.54
CA THR A 70 -9.22 18.79 11.65
C THR A 70 -8.70 17.96 12.81
N GLU A 71 -8.15 16.78 12.53
CA GLU A 71 -7.53 15.92 13.55
C GLU A 71 -6.28 16.55 14.15
N ARG A 72 -5.47 17.25 13.33
CA ARG A 72 -4.31 18.02 13.82
C ARG A 72 -4.72 19.10 14.82
N ARG A 73 -5.81 19.84 14.58
CA ARG A 73 -6.34 20.84 15.53
C ARG A 73 -6.82 20.18 16.82
N LYS A 74 -7.52 19.05 16.72
CA LYS A 74 -7.98 18.28 17.89
C LYS A 74 -6.82 17.72 18.70
N LEU A 75 -5.75 17.24 18.05
CA LEU A 75 -4.53 16.76 18.70
C LEU A 75 -3.84 17.89 19.47
N LYS A 76 -3.63 19.06 18.83
CA LYS A 76 -3.08 20.24 19.50
C LYS A 76 -3.88 20.65 20.74
N LYS A 77 -5.21 20.67 20.66
CA LYS A 77 -6.07 20.94 21.83
C LYS A 77 -5.94 19.86 22.90
N ALA A 78 -5.83 18.60 22.48
CA ALA A 78 -5.72 17.49 23.41
C ALA A 78 -4.37 17.45 24.14
N THR A 79 -3.30 18.03 23.59
CA THR A 79 -1.99 18.11 24.22
C THR A 79 -1.68 19.47 24.85
N ALA A 80 -2.44 20.51 24.53
CA ALA A 80 -2.33 21.83 25.17
C ALA A 80 -2.53 21.72 26.70
N GLY A 81 -1.64 22.36 27.46
CA GLY A 81 -1.70 22.42 28.93
C GLY A 81 -1.26 21.14 29.66
N HIS A 82 -0.81 20.10 28.94
CA HIS A 82 -0.28 18.89 29.55
C HIS A 82 1.24 18.80 29.36
N VAL A 83 1.98 18.60 30.45
CA VAL A 83 3.45 18.53 30.46
C VAL A 83 3.97 17.31 29.68
N ALA A 84 3.25 16.19 29.73
CA ALA A 84 3.50 15.02 28.90
C ALA A 84 2.20 14.21 28.72
N LYS A 85 1.92 13.76 27.50
CA LYS A 85 0.88 12.76 27.21
C LYS A 85 1.49 11.58 26.50
N SER A 86 1.04 10.38 26.86
CA SER A 86 1.51 9.16 26.23
C SER A 86 1.02 9.09 24.77
N TYR A 87 1.94 8.80 23.84
CA TYR A 87 1.59 8.54 22.44
C TYR A 87 0.61 7.37 22.30
N HIS A 88 0.62 6.40 23.22
CA HIS A 88 -0.33 5.29 23.23
C HIS A 88 -1.75 5.76 23.57
N GLU A 89 -1.90 6.65 24.54
CA GLU A 89 -3.20 7.21 24.92
C GLU A 89 -3.79 8.07 23.80
N LEU A 90 -2.95 8.91 23.18
CA LEU A 90 -3.33 9.69 22.02
C LEU A 90 -3.72 8.77 20.84
N GLY A 91 -2.99 7.67 20.64
CA GLY A 91 -3.31 6.67 19.60
C GLY A 91 -4.71 6.10 19.77
N ARG A 92 -5.06 5.66 20.99
CA ARG A 92 -6.41 5.17 21.31
C ARG A 92 -7.47 6.23 21.07
N LYS A 93 -7.24 7.46 21.54
CA LYS A 93 -8.19 8.58 21.43
C LYS A 93 -8.48 9.00 19.99
N PHE A 94 -7.47 8.92 19.12
CA PHE A 94 -7.56 9.32 17.72
C PHE A 94 -7.70 8.13 16.75
N HIS A 95 -7.98 6.92 17.28
CA HIS A 95 -8.10 5.69 16.49
C HIS A 95 -6.95 5.48 15.49
N CYS A 96 -5.73 5.84 15.90
CA CYS A 96 -4.52 5.75 15.09
C CYS A 96 -3.40 5.07 15.87
N ASP A 97 -2.35 4.66 15.16
CA ASP A 97 -1.21 4.05 15.84
C ASP A 97 -0.35 5.11 16.51
N HIS A 98 0.14 4.85 17.72
CA HIS A 98 1.03 5.75 18.47
C HIS A 98 2.22 6.21 17.63
N LYS A 99 2.78 5.32 16.78
CA LYS A 99 3.90 5.62 15.86
C LYS A 99 3.57 6.65 14.78
N THR A 100 2.29 6.89 14.52
CA THR A 100 1.81 7.84 13.52
C THR A 100 1.47 9.21 14.10
N ILE A 101 1.47 9.32 15.44
CA ILE A 101 1.31 10.58 16.15
C ILE A 101 2.68 11.25 16.20
N LYS A 102 2.81 12.36 15.49
CA LYS A 102 3.99 13.23 15.55
C LYS A 102 3.52 14.57 16.09
N HIS A 103 4.22 15.04 17.11
CA HIS A 103 3.90 16.29 17.79
C HIS A 103 4.51 17.50 17.08
#